data_AF-A0A7C1UD77-F1
#
_entry.id   AF-A0A7C1UD77-F1
#
_cell.length_a   1.000
_cell.length_b   1.000
_cell.length_c   1.000
_cell.angle_alpha   90.00
_cell.angle_beta   90.00
_cell.angle_gamma   90.00
#
_symmetry.space_group_name_H-M   'P 1'
#
loop_
_entity.id
_entity.type
_entity.pdbx_description
1 polymer ?
#
loop_
_entity_poly.entity_id
_entity_poly.type
_entity_poly.pdbx_seq_one_letter_code
_entity_poly.pdbx_strand_id
1 'polypeptide(L)'
;MQTNQQRSILQVSELNAEVALLLQSAFPLLWIEGEISNLSRPASGHLYFSLKDSKAQVRCAMFKHKNMRLRIKPENGLKVLARVTIGLYEARGEFQLIVEHMEDAGEGQLQKEFEALKKKLDQQGLFDSLLKKNLPNNPKRIGVITSPTGAAIRDVIHVLKRRCPHIPILIYPVAVQGAKASKEIVKALLQADHEQQCDVLLLVRGGGSIEDLWSFNEEIVAHAIYEAKTPIVTGVGHEIDFTIADFVSDQHAPTPSAAAELISPDREVLTTHLSTLTDNLHRLISQKISANEEQLTHLHHRLKQQSGLAKIQQQKQTIDDFDIRINRIINKQLQLEKNNLQHLQQRLFAQSPIRHLHQQQSTLATLKQRLAYAMSRKQQQAKEELQNLSSHLNTISPLATLQRGYSITRNDAVVVHSIKQVSEGQKLNVLLADGNFDCEVTKYSKKGL
;
A
#
# COMPACT_ATOMS: atom_id res chain seq x y z
N MET A 1 -15.70 124.85 7.37
CA MET A 1 -14.84 124.02 8.24
C MET A 1 -13.87 123.27 7.35
N GLN A 2 -12.64 123.77 7.22
CA GLN A 2 -11.54 123.08 6.54
C GLN A 2 -11.08 121.93 7.45
N THR A 3 -11.31 120.69 7.03
CA THR A 3 -10.72 119.52 7.68
C THR A 3 -9.25 119.46 7.30
N ASN A 4 -8.42 119.61 8.33
CA ASN A 4 -6.98 119.51 8.32
C ASN A 4 -6.59 118.08 7.88
N GLN A 5 -6.36 117.84 6.58
CA GLN A 5 -5.73 116.61 6.11
C GLN A 5 -4.26 116.68 6.54
N GLN A 6 -3.96 116.11 7.72
CA GLN A 6 -2.60 115.73 8.06
C GLN A 6 -2.08 114.88 6.89
N ARG A 7 -1.05 115.40 6.19
CA ARG A 7 -0.34 114.61 5.18
C ARG A 7 0.36 113.47 5.92
N SER A 8 -0.21 112.28 5.89
CA SER A 8 0.45 111.05 6.32
C SER A 8 1.57 110.75 5.31
N ILE A 9 2.81 111.11 5.67
CA ILE A 9 3.98 110.80 4.88
C ILE A 9 4.39 109.37 5.24
N LEU A 10 3.98 108.39 4.43
CA LEU A 10 4.42 107.00 4.55
C LEU A 10 5.77 106.81 3.88
N GLN A 11 6.65 106.03 4.50
CA GLN A 11 7.86 105.55 3.84
C GLN A 11 7.50 104.53 2.76
N VAL A 12 8.29 104.46 1.69
CA VAL A 12 8.05 103.52 0.57
C VAL A 12 7.98 102.06 1.06
N SER A 13 8.76 101.72 2.11
CA SER A 13 8.71 100.41 2.76
C SER A 13 7.40 100.14 3.50
N GLU A 14 6.84 101.17 4.17
CA GLU A 14 5.57 101.06 4.89
C GLU A 14 4.41 100.90 3.91
N LEU A 15 4.44 101.64 2.80
CA LEU A 15 3.46 101.52 1.72
C LEU A 15 3.48 100.11 1.10
N ASN A 16 4.66 99.57 0.78
CA ASN A 16 4.77 98.22 0.21
C ASN A 16 4.29 97.14 1.18
N ALA A 17 4.57 97.29 2.49
CA ALA A 17 4.10 96.35 3.50
C ALA A 17 2.57 96.38 3.67
N GLU A 18 1.96 97.57 3.67
CA GLU A 18 0.49 97.70 3.72
C GLU A 18 -0.17 97.11 2.46
N VAL A 19 0.39 97.36 1.28
CA VAL A 19 -0.13 96.80 0.01
C VAL A 19 0.02 95.27 0.00
N ALA A 20 1.14 94.72 0.47
CA ALA A 20 1.33 93.28 0.57
C ALA A 20 0.27 92.64 1.49
N LEU A 21 -0.01 93.26 2.65
CA LEU A 21 -1.01 92.80 3.60
C LEU A 21 -2.43 92.86 3.04
N LEU A 22 -2.77 93.93 2.31
CA LEU A 22 -4.07 94.08 1.65
C LEU A 22 -4.26 93.04 0.55
N LEU A 23 -3.23 92.78 -0.26
CA LEU A 23 -3.30 91.77 -1.33
C LEU A 23 -3.46 90.35 -0.77
N GLN A 24 -2.73 90.02 0.30
CA GLN A 24 -2.84 88.72 0.96
C GLN A 24 -4.18 88.51 1.67
N SER A 25 -4.78 89.56 2.24
CA SER A 25 -6.08 89.46 2.91
C SER A 25 -7.26 89.46 1.94
N ALA A 26 -7.16 90.21 0.83
CA ALA A 26 -8.22 90.32 -0.17
C ALA A 26 -8.33 89.07 -1.07
N PHE A 27 -7.21 88.41 -1.37
CA PHE A 27 -7.18 87.27 -2.29
C PHE A 27 -6.71 86.00 -1.57
N PRO A 28 -7.63 85.07 -1.24
CA PRO A 28 -7.24 83.77 -0.72
C PRO A 28 -6.58 82.93 -1.82
N LEU A 29 -6.16 81.71 -1.45
CA LEU A 29 -5.58 80.74 -2.37
C LEU A 29 -6.49 80.52 -3.59
N LEU A 30 -5.92 80.68 -4.80
CA LEU A 30 -6.70 80.64 -6.05
C LEU A 30 -5.96 79.87 -7.14
N TRP A 31 -6.70 79.46 -8.17
CA TRP A 31 -6.17 78.74 -9.32
C TRP A 31 -6.08 79.67 -10.53
N ILE A 32 -4.95 79.63 -11.22
CA ILE A 32 -4.71 80.40 -12.45
C ILE A 32 -4.21 79.45 -13.52
N GLU A 33 -4.77 79.57 -14.72
CA GLU A 33 -4.27 78.93 -15.93
C GLU A 33 -3.35 79.90 -16.67
N GLY A 34 -2.20 79.42 -17.13
CA GLY A 34 -1.29 80.22 -17.93
C GLY A 34 -0.18 79.40 -18.58
N GLU A 35 0.47 79.98 -19.58
CA GLU A 35 1.63 79.38 -20.22
C GLU A 35 2.91 79.82 -19.49
N ILE A 36 3.78 78.86 -19.18
CA ILE A 36 5.07 79.13 -18.57
C ILE A 36 5.99 79.81 -19.60
N SER A 37 6.58 80.93 -19.20
CA SER A 37 7.56 81.66 -19.97
C SER A 37 8.70 82.14 -19.08
N ASN A 38 9.87 82.43 -19.66
CA ASN A 38 11.04 82.94 -18.93
C ASN A 38 11.42 82.10 -17.69
N LEU A 39 11.32 80.77 -17.80
CA LEU A 39 11.69 79.85 -16.74
C LEU A 39 13.19 79.92 -16.44
N SER A 40 13.51 80.18 -15.17
CA SER A 40 14.85 80.20 -14.61
C SER A 40 14.96 79.20 -13.46
N ARG A 41 16.06 78.44 -13.45
CA ARG A 41 16.35 77.39 -12.45
C ARG A 41 17.72 77.63 -11.79
N PRO A 42 17.83 78.55 -10.82
CA PRO A 42 19.08 78.77 -10.10
C PRO A 42 19.50 77.55 -9.26
N ALA A 43 20.79 77.48 -8.90
CA ALA A 43 21.37 76.39 -8.10
C ALA A 43 20.74 76.23 -6.68
N SER A 44 19.97 77.23 -6.21
CA SER A 44 19.20 77.16 -4.96
C SER A 44 18.04 76.17 -5.00
N GLY A 45 17.61 75.73 -6.19
CA GLY A 45 16.50 74.78 -6.37
C GLY A 45 15.11 75.40 -6.36
N HIS A 46 15.01 76.74 -6.29
CA HIS A 46 13.77 77.49 -6.52
C HIS A 46 13.51 77.64 -8.02
N LEU A 47 12.23 77.73 -8.41
CA LEU A 47 11.85 78.05 -9.80
C LEU A 47 11.31 79.46 -9.85
N TYR A 48 11.78 80.24 -10.81
CA TYR A 48 11.22 81.55 -11.14
C TYR A 48 10.78 81.52 -12.60
N PHE A 49 9.54 81.89 -12.88
CA PHE A 49 9.00 81.92 -14.23
C PHE A 49 7.92 82.99 -14.31
N SER A 50 7.42 83.27 -15.51
CA SER A 50 6.25 84.13 -15.71
C SER A 50 5.11 83.31 -16.28
N LEU A 51 3.93 83.39 -15.68
CA LEU A 51 2.69 82.89 -16.28
C LEU A 51 2.13 83.99 -17.17
N LYS A 52 1.95 83.67 -18.45
CA LYS A 52 1.34 84.56 -19.44
C LYS A 52 0.02 83.99 -19.94
N ASP A 53 -0.91 84.88 -20.25
CA ASP A 53 -2.10 84.60 -21.04
C ASP A 53 -2.10 85.47 -22.32
N SER A 54 -3.24 85.56 -23.02
CA SER A 54 -3.36 86.35 -24.26
C SER A 54 -3.26 87.88 -24.08
N LYS A 55 -3.36 88.39 -22.84
CA LYS A 55 -3.49 89.83 -22.53
C LYS A 55 -2.52 90.34 -21.45
N ALA A 56 -2.03 89.48 -20.57
CA ALA A 56 -1.27 89.81 -19.39
C ALA A 56 -0.20 88.76 -19.07
N GLN A 57 0.78 89.16 -18.26
CA GLN A 57 1.78 88.27 -17.71
C GLN A 57 2.09 88.65 -16.26
N VAL A 58 2.45 87.66 -15.44
CA VAL A 58 2.78 87.84 -14.03
C VAL A 58 3.96 86.98 -13.63
N ARG A 59 4.84 87.52 -12.76
CA ARG A 59 5.98 86.79 -12.22
C ARG A 59 5.54 85.80 -11.16
N CYS A 60 6.08 84.59 -11.23
CA CYS A 60 5.79 83.48 -10.35
C CYS A 60 7.07 82.94 -9.72
N ALA A 61 7.00 82.59 -8.45
CA ALA A 61 8.06 81.92 -7.72
C ALA A 61 7.54 80.63 -7.08
N MET A 62 8.31 79.55 -7.20
CA MET A 62 8.01 78.27 -6.57
C MET A 62 9.17 77.80 -5.70
N PHE A 63 8.89 77.54 -4.42
CA PHE A 63 9.92 77.15 -3.46
C PHE A 63 10.35 75.69 -3.63
N LYS A 64 11.62 75.38 -3.30
CA LYS A 64 12.27 74.08 -3.54
C LYS A 64 11.47 72.89 -2.99
N HIS A 65 10.93 73.02 -1.77
CA HIS A 65 10.15 71.96 -1.12
C HIS A 65 8.86 71.61 -1.86
N LYS A 66 8.27 72.58 -2.56
CA LYS A 66 7.07 72.37 -3.38
C LYS A 66 7.47 71.82 -4.76
N ASN A 67 8.58 72.31 -5.32
CA ASN A 67 9.13 71.81 -6.58
C ASN A 67 9.46 70.31 -6.55
N MET A 68 10.03 69.80 -5.45
CA MET A 68 10.37 68.36 -5.33
C MET A 68 9.16 67.42 -5.35
N ARG A 69 7.94 67.92 -5.15
CA ARG A 69 6.69 67.12 -5.13
C ARG A 69 5.92 67.19 -6.46
N LEU A 70 6.41 67.96 -7.42
CA LEU A 70 5.78 68.07 -8.73
C LEU A 70 5.99 66.79 -9.54
N ARG A 71 4.90 66.28 -10.12
CA ARG A 71 4.93 65.17 -11.09
C ARG A 71 5.35 65.65 -12.47
N ILE A 72 5.01 66.89 -12.82
CA ILE A 72 5.32 67.51 -14.10
C ILE A 72 6.68 68.21 -14.07
N LYS A 73 7.39 68.20 -15.20
CA LYS A 73 8.61 68.99 -15.40
C LYS A 73 8.21 70.31 -16.07
N PRO A 74 8.24 71.45 -15.36
CA PRO A 74 7.79 72.72 -15.93
C PRO A 74 8.76 73.16 -17.04
N GLU A 75 8.28 73.37 -18.25
CA GLU A 75 9.09 73.84 -19.39
C GLU A 75 8.49 75.12 -20.00
N ASN A 76 9.31 75.93 -20.66
CA ASN A 76 8.81 77.11 -21.37
C ASN A 76 7.88 76.67 -22.50
N GLY A 77 6.71 77.30 -22.60
CA GLY A 77 5.67 76.93 -23.56
C GLY A 77 4.60 75.98 -23.00
N LEU A 78 4.80 75.41 -21.82
CA LEU A 78 3.84 74.50 -21.20
C LEU A 78 2.67 75.29 -20.60
N LYS A 79 1.44 74.90 -20.94
CA LYS A 79 0.23 75.42 -20.28
C LYS A 79 -0.01 74.67 -18.98
N VAL A 80 -0.17 75.40 -17.90
CA VAL A 80 -0.33 74.81 -16.56
C VAL A 80 -1.47 75.45 -15.79
N LEU A 81 -2.10 74.66 -14.95
CA LEU A 81 -2.98 75.10 -13.88
C LEU A 81 -2.15 75.22 -12.59
N ALA A 82 -1.95 76.43 -12.12
CA ALA A 82 -1.17 76.72 -10.93
C ALA A 82 -2.07 77.20 -9.78
N ARG A 83 -1.92 76.59 -8.61
CA ARG A 83 -2.53 77.05 -7.37
C ARG A 83 -1.58 78.04 -6.70
N VAL A 84 -2.01 79.28 -6.56
CA VAL A 84 -1.16 80.41 -6.20
C VAL A 84 -1.70 81.24 -5.04
N THR A 85 -0.76 81.87 -4.33
CA THR A 85 -1.03 82.95 -3.38
C THR A 85 -0.51 84.25 -3.98
N ILE A 86 -1.31 85.30 -3.89
CA ILE A 86 -0.92 86.63 -4.35
C ILE A 86 0.00 87.29 -3.31
N GLY A 87 1.10 87.88 -3.78
CA GLY A 87 2.01 88.62 -2.93
C GLY A 87 2.69 89.77 -3.65
N LEU A 88 3.43 90.56 -2.87
CA LEU A 88 4.27 91.65 -3.36
C LEU A 88 5.71 91.38 -2.88
N TYR A 89 6.69 91.56 -3.77
CA TYR A 89 8.09 91.53 -3.35
C TYR A 89 8.47 92.88 -2.77
N GLU A 90 8.36 93.02 -1.44
CA GLU A 90 8.47 94.27 -0.68
C GLU A 90 9.74 95.08 -1.02
N ALA A 91 10.87 94.41 -1.25
CA ALA A 91 12.15 95.06 -1.56
C ALA A 91 12.20 95.77 -2.91
N ARG A 92 11.34 95.39 -3.88
CA ARG A 92 11.26 96.03 -5.20
C ARG A 92 9.86 96.54 -5.57
N GLY A 93 8.87 96.31 -4.72
CA GLY A 93 7.47 96.66 -5.00
C GLY A 93 6.87 95.92 -6.21
N GLU A 94 7.42 94.76 -6.58
CA GLU A 94 6.95 94.01 -7.75
C GLU A 94 5.84 93.02 -7.36
N PHE A 95 4.78 92.99 -8.17
CA PHE A 95 3.69 92.01 -8.02
C PHE A 95 4.16 90.61 -8.40
N GLN A 96 3.92 89.64 -7.51
CA GLN A 96 4.36 88.25 -7.71
C GLN A 96 3.34 87.24 -7.20
N LEU A 97 3.34 86.06 -7.81
CA LEU A 97 2.57 84.92 -7.37
C LEU A 97 3.48 83.85 -6.77
N ILE A 98 3.12 83.35 -5.59
CA ILE A 98 3.79 82.21 -4.99
C ILE A 98 3.02 80.95 -5.37
N VAL A 99 3.64 80.07 -6.13
CA VAL A 99 3.02 78.84 -6.64
C VAL A 99 3.18 77.75 -5.59
N GLU A 100 2.05 77.26 -5.07
CA GLU A 100 2.04 76.16 -4.11
C GLU A 100 2.01 74.80 -4.80
N HIS A 101 1.25 74.70 -5.89
CA HIS A 101 0.99 73.47 -6.63
C HIS A 101 0.79 73.80 -8.11
N MET A 102 1.17 72.88 -9.00
CA MET A 102 1.07 73.07 -10.44
C MET A 102 0.76 71.73 -11.10
N GLU A 103 -0.20 71.76 -12.01
CA GLU A 103 -0.66 70.62 -12.82
C GLU A 103 -0.68 71.01 -14.28
N ASP A 104 -0.58 70.03 -15.17
CA ASP A 104 -0.73 70.28 -16.60
C ASP A 104 -2.17 70.71 -16.90
N ALA A 105 -2.34 71.81 -17.64
CA ALA A 105 -3.68 72.26 -18.02
C ALA A 105 -4.39 71.25 -18.94
N GLY A 106 -3.62 70.43 -19.69
CA GLY A 106 -4.15 69.37 -20.56
C GLY A 106 -4.80 68.23 -19.79
N GLU A 107 -4.16 67.73 -18.72
CA GLU A 107 -4.71 66.64 -17.90
C GLU A 107 -6.03 67.02 -17.22
N GLY A 108 -6.14 68.26 -16.72
CA GLY A 108 -7.36 68.74 -16.07
C GLY A 108 -8.56 68.89 -17.02
N GLN A 109 -8.31 69.20 -18.29
CA GLN A 109 -9.35 69.25 -19.32
C GLN A 109 -9.81 67.83 -19.71
N LEU A 110 -8.87 66.92 -19.95
CA LEU A 110 -9.16 65.52 -20.27
C LEU A 110 -9.93 64.82 -19.12
N GLN A 111 -9.58 65.11 -17.86
CA GLN A 111 -10.31 64.56 -16.72
C GLN A 111 -11.78 65.04 -16.68
N LYS A 112 -12.03 66.32 -16.96
CA LYS A 112 -13.40 66.86 -17.06
C LYS A 112 -14.17 66.23 -18.22
N GLU A 113 -13.54 66.08 -19.38
CA GLU A 113 -14.12 65.43 -20.55
C GLU A 113 -14.45 63.96 -20.27
N PHE A 114 -13.58 63.26 -19.55
CA PHE A 114 -13.80 61.88 -19.12
C PHE A 114 -15.00 61.77 -18.17
N GLU A 115 -15.08 62.61 -17.14
CA GLU A 115 -16.20 62.61 -16.20
C GLU A 115 -17.53 62.96 -16.88
N ALA A 116 -17.51 63.92 -17.82
CA ALA A 116 -18.69 64.28 -18.59
C ALA A 116 -19.15 63.13 -19.50
N LEU A 117 -18.22 62.47 -20.19
CA LEU A 117 -18.52 61.34 -21.07
C LEU A 117 -19.00 60.12 -20.28
N LYS A 118 -18.36 59.82 -19.14
CA LYS A 118 -18.79 58.76 -18.23
C LYS A 118 -20.24 58.96 -17.81
N LYS A 119 -20.62 60.15 -17.35
CA LYS A 119 -22.02 60.45 -16.98
C LYS A 119 -22.98 60.31 -18.16
N LYS A 120 -22.58 60.78 -19.35
CA LYS A 120 -23.40 60.68 -20.57
C LYS A 120 -23.69 59.22 -20.94
N LEU A 121 -22.68 58.36 -20.93
CA LEU A 121 -22.82 56.94 -21.30
C LEU A 121 -23.52 56.11 -20.22
N ASP A 122 -23.32 56.46 -18.94
CA ASP A 122 -24.05 55.87 -17.81
C ASP A 122 -25.56 56.14 -17.92
N GLN A 123 -25.94 57.38 -18.27
CA GLN A 123 -27.34 57.75 -18.51
C GLN A 123 -27.98 57.01 -19.71
N GLN A 124 -27.17 56.55 -20.66
CA GLN A 124 -27.62 55.72 -21.77
C GLN A 124 -27.73 54.22 -21.41
N GLY A 125 -27.32 53.83 -20.20
CA GLY A 125 -27.40 52.44 -19.71
C GLY A 125 -26.26 51.53 -20.19
N LEU A 126 -25.21 52.06 -20.82
CA LEU A 126 -24.12 51.25 -21.38
C LEU A 126 -23.31 50.50 -20.30
N PHE A 127 -23.40 50.90 -19.03
CA PHE A 127 -22.65 50.30 -17.93
C PHE A 127 -23.48 49.27 -17.12
N ASP A 128 -24.73 49.00 -17.51
CA ASP A 128 -25.61 48.11 -16.76
C ASP A 128 -25.07 46.68 -16.71
N SER A 129 -24.88 46.18 -15.49
CA SER A 129 -24.33 44.85 -15.23
C SER A 129 -25.22 43.71 -15.74
N LEU A 130 -26.53 43.96 -15.92
CA LEU A 130 -27.49 42.98 -16.44
C LEU A 130 -27.32 42.70 -17.94
N LEU A 131 -26.70 43.64 -18.68
CA LEU A 131 -26.47 43.52 -20.11
C LEU A 131 -25.13 42.85 -20.43
N LYS A 132 -24.26 42.69 -19.43
CA LYS A 132 -22.94 42.09 -19.58
C LYS A 132 -23.05 40.58 -19.79
N LYS A 133 -22.26 40.07 -20.72
CA LYS A 133 -22.23 38.66 -21.11
C LYS A 133 -21.35 37.85 -20.17
N ASN A 134 -21.74 36.60 -19.95
CA ASN A 134 -20.89 35.65 -19.22
C ASN A 134 -19.73 35.18 -20.08
N LEU A 135 -18.56 35.04 -19.47
CA LEU A 135 -17.40 34.49 -20.15
C LEU A 135 -17.51 32.97 -20.36
N PRO A 136 -16.98 32.46 -21.47
CA PRO A 136 -16.89 31.03 -21.69
C PRO A 136 -15.86 30.40 -20.72
N ASN A 137 -16.26 29.36 -19.99
CA ASN A 137 -15.36 28.63 -19.08
C ASN A 137 -14.18 27.94 -19.81
N ASN A 138 -14.34 27.63 -21.09
CA ASN A 138 -13.31 26.98 -21.90
C ASN A 138 -13.34 27.52 -23.34
N PRO A 139 -12.71 28.69 -23.60
CA PRO A 139 -12.67 29.26 -24.95
C PRO A 139 -11.86 28.36 -25.88
N LYS A 140 -12.38 28.09 -27.08
CA LYS A 140 -11.67 27.35 -28.14
C LYS A 140 -10.75 28.27 -28.93
N ARG A 141 -11.03 29.57 -28.99
CA ARG A 141 -10.15 30.55 -29.64
C ARG A 141 -10.29 31.93 -28.99
N ILE A 142 -9.16 32.57 -28.74
CA ILE A 142 -9.08 33.90 -28.11
C ILE A 142 -8.64 34.92 -29.16
N GLY A 143 -9.39 36.00 -29.32
CA GLY A 143 -8.98 37.16 -30.12
C GLY A 143 -8.28 38.18 -29.26
N VAL A 144 -7.16 38.76 -29.71
CA VAL A 144 -6.44 39.80 -28.97
C VAL A 144 -6.26 41.02 -29.85
N ILE A 145 -6.90 42.12 -29.46
CA ILE A 145 -6.86 43.42 -30.13
C ILE A 145 -5.84 44.28 -29.38
N THR A 146 -4.68 44.48 -29.98
CA THR A 146 -3.58 45.24 -29.39
C THR A 146 -2.51 45.60 -30.43
N SER A 147 -1.49 46.34 -30.02
CA SER A 147 -0.35 46.66 -30.86
C SER A 147 0.57 45.44 -31.02
N PRO A 148 0.98 45.08 -32.25
CA PRO A 148 1.80 43.90 -32.51
C PRO A 148 3.23 44.01 -31.93
N THR A 149 3.70 45.21 -31.61
CA THR A 149 5.06 45.47 -31.11
C THR A 149 5.13 45.76 -29.61
N GLY A 150 3.98 45.90 -28.93
CA GLY A 150 3.91 46.32 -27.53
C GLY A 150 4.37 45.27 -26.51
N ALA A 151 4.63 45.68 -25.27
CA ALA A 151 4.89 44.77 -24.16
C ALA A 151 3.63 43.95 -23.79
N ALA A 152 2.46 44.60 -23.84
CA ALA A 152 1.17 43.99 -23.47
C ALA A 152 0.85 42.69 -24.23
N ILE A 153 1.14 42.62 -25.54
CA ILE A 153 0.91 41.39 -26.33
C ILE A 153 1.85 40.27 -25.91
N ARG A 154 3.09 40.59 -25.51
CA ARG A 154 4.06 39.59 -25.03
C ARG A 154 3.63 39.02 -23.69
N ASP A 155 3.13 39.87 -22.81
CA ASP A 155 2.63 39.48 -21.50
C ASP A 155 1.40 38.57 -21.62
N VAL A 156 0.42 38.95 -22.46
CA VAL A 156 -0.75 38.12 -22.75
C VAL A 156 -0.36 36.78 -23.35
N ILE A 157 0.53 36.75 -24.35
CA ILE A 157 1.00 35.50 -24.96
C ILE A 157 1.74 34.64 -23.94
N HIS A 158 2.55 35.23 -23.06
CA HIS A 158 3.30 34.49 -22.03
C HIS A 158 2.34 33.79 -21.06
N VAL A 159 1.34 34.51 -20.57
CA VAL A 159 0.31 33.96 -19.67
C VAL A 159 -0.49 32.84 -20.35
N LEU A 160 -1.00 33.09 -21.56
CA LEU A 160 -1.80 32.11 -22.29
C LEU A 160 -0.99 30.86 -22.66
N LYS A 161 0.29 30.99 -23.05
CA LYS A 161 1.16 29.82 -23.30
C LYS A 161 1.42 29.01 -22.03
N ARG A 162 1.52 29.67 -20.87
CA ARG A 162 1.74 28.99 -19.58
C ARG A 162 0.48 28.26 -19.11
N ARG A 163 -0.69 28.91 -19.16
CA ARG A 163 -1.96 28.41 -18.59
C ARG A 163 -2.79 27.58 -19.56
N CYS A 164 -2.81 27.92 -20.84
CA CYS A 164 -3.66 27.23 -21.83
C CYS A 164 -3.02 27.18 -23.23
N PRO A 165 -1.87 26.48 -23.40
CA PRO A 165 -1.13 26.45 -24.68
C PRO A 165 -1.90 25.79 -25.83
N HIS A 166 -2.97 25.06 -25.53
CA HIS A 166 -3.81 24.38 -26.51
C HIS A 166 -4.84 25.30 -27.18
N ILE A 167 -5.06 26.51 -26.65
CA ILE A 167 -6.03 27.47 -27.19
C ILE A 167 -5.33 28.36 -28.22
N PRO A 168 -5.74 28.35 -29.51
CA PRO A 168 -5.22 29.26 -30.52
C PRO A 168 -5.55 30.72 -30.19
N ILE A 169 -4.56 31.58 -30.47
CA ILE A 169 -4.63 33.03 -30.28
C ILE A 169 -4.66 33.68 -31.67
N LEU A 170 -5.67 34.51 -31.92
CA LEU A 170 -5.78 35.33 -33.12
C LEU A 170 -5.51 36.79 -32.77
N ILE A 171 -4.50 37.39 -33.40
CA ILE A 171 -4.09 38.77 -33.10
C ILE A 171 -4.69 39.70 -34.15
N TYR A 172 -5.43 40.70 -33.69
CA TYR A 172 -5.94 41.80 -34.50
C TYR A 172 -5.07 43.03 -34.23
N PRO A 173 -4.09 43.34 -35.11
CA PRO A 173 -3.14 44.41 -34.88
C PRO A 173 -3.82 45.77 -35.05
N VAL A 174 -3.72 46.61 -34.02
CA VAL A 174 -4.21 48.00 -34.04
C VAL A 174 -3.20 48.96 -33.44
N ALA A 175 -3.22 50.22 -33.88
CA ALA A 175 -2.60 51.29 -33.12
C ALA A 175 -3.37 51.44 -31.80
N VAL A 176 -2.67 51.33 -30.67
CA VAL A 176 -3.26 51.46 -29.33
C VAL A 176 -3.17 52.89 -28.78
N GLN A 177 -2.49 53.80 -29.49
CA GLN A 177 -2.29 55.19 -29.10
C GLN A 177 -2.27 56.12 -30.32
N GLY A 178 -2.62 57.39 -30.09
CA GLY A 178 -2.67 58.44 -31.11
C GLY A 178 -4.04 58.60 -31.79
N ALA A 179 -4.20 59.68 -32.56
CA ALA A 179 -5.50 60.14 -33.06
C ALA A 179 -6.23 59.17 -34.03
N LYS A 180 -5.56 58.12 -34.53
CA LYS A 180 -6.18 57.09 -35.40
C LYS A 180 -6.54 55.81 -34.65
N ALA A 181 -6.06 55.64 -33.42
CA ALA A 181 -6.17 54.40 -32.67
C ALA A 181 -7.63 54.01 -32.39
N SER A 182 -8.48 54.95 -31.99
CA SER A 182 -9.90 54.67 -31.69
C SER A 182 -10.65 54.07 -32.89
N LYS A 183 -10.47 54.65 -34.09
CA LYS A 183 -11.08 54.14 -35.33
C LYS A 183 -10.53 52.76 -35.72
N GLU A 184 -9.24 52.51 -35.51
CA GLU A 184 -8.64 51.20 -35.77
C GLU A 184 -9.14 50.14 -34.79
N ILE A 185 -9.26 50.48 -33.50
CA ILE A 185 -9.82 49.62 -32.45
C ILE A 185 -11.26 49.23 -32.81
N VAL A 186 -12.11 50.20 -33.16
CA VAL A 186 -13.51 49.94 -33.57
C VAL A 186 -13.56 49.03 -34.79
N LYS A 187 -12.72 49.30 -35.81
CA LYS A 187 -12.68 48.46 -37.02
C LYS A 187 -12.27 47.02 -36.69
N ALA A 188 -11.28 46.82 -35.82
CA ALA A 188 -10.82 45.51 -35.40
C ALA A 188 -11.87 44.78 -34.55
N LEU A 189 -12.56 45.48 -33.64
CA LEU A 189 -13.66 44.92 -32.85
C LEU A 189 -14.80 44.43 -33.75
N LEU A 190 -15.26 45.28 -34.67
CA LEU A 190 -16.33 44.92 -35.61
C LEU A 190 -15.92 43.78 -36.55
N GLN A 191 -14.67 43.77 -37.02
CA GLN A 191 -14.15 42.67 -37.82
C GLN A 191 -14.14 41.36 -37.03
N ALA A 192 -13.60 41.37 -35.81
CA ALA A 192 -13.50 40.19 -34.98
C ALA A 192 -14.87 39.64 -34.56
N ASP A 193 -15.82 40.53 -34.27
CA ASP A 193 -17.20 40.18 -33.95
C ASP A 193 -17.96 39.61 -35.17
N HIS A 194 -17.76 40.19 -36.35
CA HIS A 194 -18.38 39.72 -37.58
C HIS A 194 -17.83 38.35 -38.03
N GLU A 195 -16.53 38.11 -37.89
CA GLU A 195 -15.91 36.84 -38.27
C GLU A 195 -16.34 35.67 -37.37
N GLN A 196 -16.78 35.92 -36.13
CA GLN A 196 -17.23 34.92 -35.15
C GLN A 196 -16.28 33.72 -34.98
N GLN A 197 -14.98 33.95 -35.18
CA GLN A 197 -13.96 32.90 -35.02
C GLN A 197 -13.47 32.77 -33.58
N CYS A 198 -13.68 33.79 -32.75
CA CYS A 198 -13.21 33.88 -31.38
C CYS A 198 -14.39 33.79 -30.42
N ASP A 199 -14.23 33.04 -29.33
CA ASP A 199 -15.26 32.91 -28.28
C ASP A 199 -15.18 34.07 -27.27
N VAL A 200 -14.03 34.73 -27.19
CA VAL A 200 -13.78 35.90 -26.33
C VAL A 200 -12.76 36.81 -27.01
N LEU A 201 -12.95 38.12 -26.85
CA LEU A 201 -12.03 39.15 -27.34
C LEU A 201 -11.35 39.86 -26.17
N LEU A 202 -10.03 40.01 -26.26
CA LEU A 202 -9.23 40.79 -25.35
C LEU A 202 -8.90 42.14 -25.99
N LEU A 203 -9.28 43.23 -25.34
CA LEU A 203 -8.82 44.57 -25.70
C LEU A 203 -7.80 45.03 -24.66
N VAL A 204 -6.52 45.05 -25.05
CA VAL A 204 -5.41 45.17 -24.10
C VAL A 204 -4.37 46.21 -24.50
N ARG A 205 -3.85 46.91 -23.49
CA ARG A 205 -2.72 47.83 -23.60
C ARG A 205 -2.01 47.93 -22.26
N GLY A 206 -0.70 48.11 -22.27
CA GLY A 206 0.06 48.42 -21.05
C GLY A 206 -0.23 49.81 -20.51
N GLY A 207 0.44 50.18 -19.41
CA GLY A 207 0.35 51.51 -18.81
C GLY A 207 0.78 52.65 -19.75
N GLY A 208 0.33 53.86 -19.42
CA GLY A 208 0.65 55.09 -20.13
C GLY A 208 0.07 56.31 -19.39
N SER A 209 0.32 57.52 -19.90
CA SER A 209 -0.40 58.70 -19.42
C SER A 209 -1.89 58.64 -19.79
N ILE A 210 -2.71 59.53 -19.23
CA ILE A 210 -4.13 59.61 -19.59
C ILE A 210 -4.34 59.95 -21.07
N GLU A 211 -3.46 60.77 -21.65
CA GLU A 211 -3.43 61.13 -23.07
C GLU A 211 -3.19 59.91 -23.96
N ASP A 212 -2.26 59.08 -23.49
CA ASP A 212 -1.93 57.82 -24.09
C ASP A 212 -3.20 56.96 -24.13
N LEU A 213 -3.80 56.67 -22.98
CA LEU A 213 -4.98 55.80 -22.84
C LEU A 213 -6.29 56.39 -23.41
N TRP A 214 -6.28 57.65 -23.86
CA TRP A 214 -7.49 58.37 -24.27
C TRP A 214 -8.27 57.69 -25.40
N SER A 215 -7.59 56.98 -26.30
CA SER A 215 -8.23 56.25 -27.40
C SER A 215 -9.24 55.20 -26.94
N PHE A 216 -9.14 54.72 -25.69
CA PHE A 216 -10.09 53.78 -25.07
C PHE A 216 -11.24 54.49 -24.34
N ASN A 217 -11.15 55.81 -24.17
CA ASN A 217 -12.20 56.63 -23.59
C ASN A 217 -13.19 57.14 -24.64
N GLU A 218 -12.86 57.08 -25.93
CA GLU A 218 -13.73 57.63 -26.97
C GLU A 218 -15.11 56.94 -27.05
N GLU A 219 -16.15 57.75 -27.26
CA GLU A 219 -17.55 57.30 -27.36
C GLU A 219 -17.76 56.21 -28.42
N ILE A 220 -17.04 56.28 -29.54
CA ILE A 220 -17.13 55.29 -30.61
C ILE A 220 -16.64 53.90 -30.18
N VAL A 221 -15.65 53.82 -29.28
CA VAL A 221 -15.13 52.55 -28.76
C VAL A 221 -16.11 51.97 -27.75
N ALA A 222 -16.70 52.82 -26.90
CA ALA A 222 -17.74 52.41 -25.96
C ALA A 222 -18.92 51.74 -26.67
N HIS A 223 -19.49 52.38 -27.70
CA HIS A 223 -20.59 51.79 -28.46
C HIS A 223 -20.18 50.50 -29.17
N ALA A 224 -18.98 50.43 -29.75
CA ALA A 224 -18.51 49.22 -30.43
C ALA A 224 -18.36 48.02 -29.47
N ILE A 225 -17.93 48.26 -28.22
CA ILE A 225 -17.85 47.21 -27.20
C ILE A 225 -19.26 46.76 -26.78
N TYR A 226 -20.16 47.71 -26.55
CA TYR A 226 -21.54 47.43 -26.13
C TYR A 226 -22.33 46.64 -27.20
N GLU A 227 -22.19 46.99 -28.48
CA GLU A 227 -22.92 46.36 -29.59
C GLU A 227 -22.36 44.99 -30.01
N ALA A 228 -21.14 44.65 -29.59
CA ALA A 228 -20.51 43.38 -29.94
C ALA A 228 -21.35 42.20 -29.43
N LYS A 229 -21.36 41.09 -30.17
CA LYS A 229 -22.01 39.83 -29.74
C LYS A 229 -21.07 38.94 -28.97
N THR A 230 -19.79 38.92 -29.34
CA THR A 230 -18.75 38.20 -28.64
C THR A 230 -18.43 38.89 -27.31
N PRO A 231 -18.21 38.15 -26.21
CA PRO A 231 -17.77 38.73 -24.94
C PRO A 231 -16.41 39.43 -25.05
N ILE A 232 -16.30 40.64 -24.49
CA ILE A 232 -15.09 41.45 -24.51
C ILE A 232 -14.57 41.64 -23.08
N VAL A 233 -13.28 41.33 -22.90
CA VAL A 233 -12.54 41.61 -21.65
C VAL A 233 -11.50 42.68 -21.92
N THR A 234 -11.47 43.70 -21.07
CA THR A 234 -10.48 44.77 -21.16
C THR A 234 -9.35 44.57 -20.15
N GLY A 235 -8.13 44.90 -20.59
CA GLY A 235 -6.93 44.92 -19.76
C GLY A 235 -6.06 46.09 -20.17
N VAL A 236 -6.53 47.30 -19.91
CA VAL A 236 -5.90 48.55 -20.31
C VAL A 236 -5.29 49.22 -19.08
N GLY A 237 -3.98 49.46 -19.09
CA GLY A 237 -3.29 50.18 -18.01
C GLY A 237 -2.92 49.31 -16.80
N HIS A 238 -2.97 49.93 -15.62
CA HIS A 238 -2.78 49.31 -14.29
C HIS A 238 -4.02 49.50 -13.40
N GLU A 239 -4.00 48.98 -12.16
CA GLU A 239 -5.12 49.02 -11.19
C GLU A 239 -5.74 50.41 -10.92
N ILE A 240 -5.06 51.50 -11.25
CA ILE A 240 -5.51 52.88 -10.99
C ILE A 240 -6.06 53.54 -12.27
N ASP A 241 -5.78 52.98 -13.44
CA ASP A 241 -6.03 53.59 -14.74
C ASP A 241 -7.38 53.12 -15.33
N PHE A 242 -8.50 53.62 -14.81
CA PHE A 242 -9.82 53.24 -15.34
C PHE A 242 -10.17 53.98 -16.63
N THR A 243 -10.51 53.24 -17.68
CA THR A 243 -10.99 53.80 -18.95
C THR A 243 -12.50 53.56 -19.15
N ILE A 244 -13.14 54.31 -20.07
CA ILE A 244 -14.55 54.08 -20.42
C ILE A 244 -14.75 52.67 -20.97
N ALA A 245 -13.81 52.17 -21.78
CA ALA A 245 -13.84 50.80 -22.27
C ALA A 245 -13.96 49.76 -21.14
N ASP A 246 -13.34 50.00 -19.99
CA ASP A 246 -13.42 49.12 -18.81
C ASP A 246 -14.80 49.11 -18.14
N PHE A 247 -15.54 50.23 -18.21
CA PHE A 247 -16.89 50.29 -17.67
C PHE A 247 -17.89 49.57 -18.58
N VAL A 248 -17.71 49.66 -19.90
CA VAL A 248 -18.60 49.05 -20.90
C VAL A 248 -18.31 47.57 -21.12
N SER A 249 -17.06 47.13 -20.95
CA SER A 249 -16.68 45.73 -21.18
C SER A 249 -17.46 44.75 -20.30
N ASP A 250 -17.61 43.52 -20.79
CA ASP A 250 -18.30 42.46 -20.07
C ASP A 250 -17.54 42.11 -18.78
N GLN A 251 -16.20 42.16 -18.85
CA GLN A 251 -15.34 42.05 -17.68
C GLN A 251 -14.09 42.92 -17.80
N HIS A 252 -13.73 43.56 -16.70
CA HIS A 252 -12.49 44.34 -16.59
C HIS A 252 -11.43 43.55 -15.82
N ALA A 253 -10.19 43.67 -16.27
CA ALA A 253 -9.01 43.23 -15.54
C ALA A 253 -7.98 44.38 -15.44
N PRO A 254 -7.26 44.48 -14.32
CA PRO A 254 -6.40 45.64 -14.05
C PRO A 254 -5.14 45.71 -14.92
N THR A 255 -4.75 44.61 -15.58
CA THR A 255 -3.56 44.56 -16.44
C THR A 255 -3.80 43.62 -17.61
N PRO A 256 -3.04 43.75 -18.72
CA PRO A 256 -3.07 42.79 -19.82
C PRO A 256 -2.86 41.34 -19.38
N SER A 257 -1.92 41.10 -18.45
CA SER A 257 -1.65 39.78 -17.89
C SER A 257 -2.84 39.24 -17.12
N ALA A 258 -3.48 40.06 -16.28
CA ALA A 258 -4.66 39.67 -15.51
C ALA A 258 -5.85 39.36 -16.43
N ALA A 259 -6.02 40.13 -17.52
CA ALA A 259 -7.05 39.87 -18.53
C ALA A 259 -6.85 38.48 -19.17
N ALA A 260 -5.61 38.12 -19.48
CA ALA A 260 -5.26 36.80 -19.99
C ALA A 260 -5.48 35.69 -18.95
N GLU A 261 -5.15 35.92 -17.67
CA GLU A 261 -5.38 34.94 -16.60
C GLU A 261 -6.87 34.64 -16.44
N LEU A 262 -7.70 35.69 -16.47
CA LEU A 262 -9.13 35.64 -16.24
C LEU A 262 -9.88 34.78 -17.27
N ILE A 263 -9.46 34.82 -18.54
CA ILE A 263 -10.07 34.02 -19.62
C ILE A 263 -9.42 32.64 -19.79
N SER A 264 -8.32 32.36 -19.09
CA SER A 264 -7.53 31.15 -19.28
C SER A 264 -7.92 30.07 -18.27
N PRO A 265 -8.37 28.88 -18.73
CA PRO A 265 -8.57 27.75 -17.83
C PRO A 265 -7.21 27.33 -17.25
N ASP A 266 -7.19 26.91 -15.99
CA ASP A 266 -5.96 26.48 -15.34
C ASP A 266 -5.55 25.07 -15.83
N ARG A 267 -4.40 24.98 -16.49
CA ARG A 267 -3.82 23.71 -16.94
C ARG A 267 -3.73 22.69 -15.81
N GLU A 268 -3.31 23.13 -14.62
CA GLU A 268 -3.05 22.21 -13.50
C GLU A 268 -4.36 21.57 -13.02
N VAL A 269 -5.44 22.36 -12.98
CA VAL A 269 -6.78 21.87 -12.63
C VAL A 269 -7.25 20.85 -13.66
N LEU A 270 -7.10 21.12 -14.96
CA LEU A 270 -7.47 20.18 -16.02
C LEU A 270 -6.64 18.90 -15.97
N THR A 271 -5.34 18.98 -15.75
CA THR A 271 -4.48 17.78 -15.63
C THR A 271 -4.81 16.96 -14.40
N THR A 272 -5.12 17.59 -13.27
CA THR A 272 -5.53 16.92 -12.04
C THR A 272 -6.90 16.25 -12.21
N HIS A 273 -7.81 16.91 -12.93
CA HIS A 273 -9.10 16.30 -13.25
C HIS A 273 -8.94 15.09 -14.17
N LEU A 274 -8.08 15.17 -15.19
CA LEU A 274 -7.80 14.03 -16.06
C LEU A 274 -7.13 12.86 -15.33
N SER A 275 -6.18 13.13 -14.43
CA SER A 275 -5.52 12.07 -13.66
C SER A 275 -6.52 11.37 -12.74
N THR A 276 -7.38 12.11 -12.04
CA THR A 276 -8.40 11.53 -11.15
C THR A 276 -9.43 10.71 -11.93
N LEU A 277 -9.85 11.14 -13.12
CA LEU A 277 -10.72 10.35 -13.99
C LEU A 277 -10.03 9.05 -14.46
N THR A 278 -8.75 9.12 -14.81
CA THR A 278 -7.94 7.98 -15.26
C THR A 278 -7.76 6.94 -14.14
N ASP A 279 -7.43 7.39 -12.93
CA ASP A 279 -7.28 6.53 -11.76
C ASP A 279 -8.61 5.83 -11.39
N ASN A 280 -9.72 6.57 -11.47
CA ASN A 280 -11.04 6.00 -11.25
C ASN A 280 -11.41 4.95 -12.30
N LEU A 281 -11.11 5.20 -13.57
CA LEU A 281 -11.33 4.25 -14.65
C LEU A 281 -10.51 2.97 -14.43
N HIS A 282 -9.21 3.09 -14.11
CA HIS A 282 -8.37 1.94 -13.79
C HIS A 282 -8.94 1.14 -12.61
N ARG A 283 -9.36 1.81 -11.54
CA ARG A 283 -9.97 1.14 -10.38
C ARG A 283 -11.23 0.36 -10.75
N LEU A 284 -12.13 0.95 -11.53
CA LEU A 284 -13.37 0.30 -11.94
C LEU A 284 -13.13 -0.90 -12.87
N ILE A 285 -12.18 -0.78 -13.80
CA ILE A 285 -11.79 -1.88 -14.67
C ILE A 285 -11.21 -3.04 -13.84
N SER A 286 -10.27 -2.75 -12.94
CA SER A 286 -9.67 -3.78 -12.07
C SER A 286 -10.73 -4.47 -11.21
N GLN A 287 -11.64 -3.71 -10.60
CA GLN A 287 -12.75 -4.27 -9.82
C GLN A 287 -13.65 -5.19 -10.67
N LYS A 288 -13.94 -4.81 -11.92
CA LYS A 288 -14.76 -5.61 -12.83
C LYS A 288 -14.05 -6.90 -13.26
N ILE A 289 -12.75 -6.82 -13.53
CA ILE A 289 -11.93 -7.99 -13.86
C ILE A 289 -11.91 -8.96 -12.67
N SER A 290 -11.57 -8.50 -11.46
CA SER A 290 -11.54 -9.35 -10.27
C SER A 290 -12.89 -10.00 -9.97
N ALA A 291 -13.99 -9.26 -10.09
CA ALA A 291 -15.33 -9.83 -9.91
C ALA A 291 -15.66 -10.93 -10.94
N ASN A 292 -15.25 -10.75 -12.20
CA ASN A 292 -15.45 -11.76 -13.24
C ASN A 292 -14.54 -12.97 -13.04
N GLU A 293 -13.30 -12.78 -12.56
CA GLU A 293 -12.39 -13.87 -12.19
C GLU A 293 -12.97 -14.71 -11.05
N GLU A 294 -13.48 -14.08 -9.99
CA GLU A 294 -14.15 -14.78 -8.89
C GLU A 294 -15.38 -15.57 -9.39
N GLN A 295 -16.20 -14.98 -10.26
CA GLN A 295 -17.33 -15.66 -10.88
C GLN A 295 -16.91 -16.87 -11.72
N LEU A 296 -15.87 -16.72 -12.55
CA LEU A 296 -15.32 -17.82 -13.34
C LEU A 296 -14.81 -18.94 -12.44
N THR A 297 -14.10 -18.60 -11.37
CA THR A 297 -13.55 -19.57 -10.42
C THR A 297 -14.68 -20.32 -9.73
N HIS A 298 -15.73 -19.62 -9.31
CA HIS A 298 -16.92 -20.22 -8.71
C HIS A 298 -17.67 -21.13 -9.69
N LEU A 299 -17.89 -20.70 -10.94
CA LEU A 299 -18.51 -21.51 -11.98
C LEU A 299 -17.67 -22.75 -12.30
N HIS A 300 -16.34 -22.61 -12.36
CA HIS A 300 -15.43 -23.72 -12.59
C HIS A 300 -15.48 -24.74 -11.44
N HIS A 301 -15.54 -24.27 -10.19
CA HIS A 301 -15.73 -25.14 -9.03
C HIS A 301 -17.08 -25.87 -9.07
N ARG A 302 -18.17 -25.17 -9.39
CA ARG A 302 -19.50 -25.79 -9.54
C ARG A 302 -19.51 -26.84 -10.65
N LEU A 303 -18.88 -26.56 -11.78
CA LEU A 303 -18.77 -27.49 -12.89
C LEU A 303 -17.93 -28.71 -12.52
N LYS A 304 -16.82 -28.54 -11.79
CA LYS A 304 -16.04 -29.69 -11.27
C LYS A 304 -16.83 -30.52 -10.26
N GLN A 305 -17.57 -29.90 -9.35
CA GLN A 305 -18.41 -30.61 -8.39
C GLN A 305 -19.58 -31.34 -9.05
N GLN A 306 -20.16 -30.78 -10.11
CA GLN A 306 -21.23 -31.43 -10.89
C GLN A 306 -20.70 -32.41 -11.93
N SER A 307 -19.41 -32.36 -12.28
CA SER A 307 -18.82 -33.30 -13.22
C SER A 307 -18.92 -34.71 -12.64
N GLY A 308 -19.73 -35.55 -13.30
CA GLY A 308 -19.95 -36.94 -12.90
C GLY A 308 -18.66 -37.75 -12.75
N LEU A 309 -17.53 -37.25 -13.25
CA LEU A 309 -16.21 -37.85 -13.11
C LEU A 309 -15.79 -38.08 -11.65
N ALA A 310 -16.02 -37.11 -10.75
CA ALA A 310 -15.70 -37.30 -9.33
C ALA A 310 -16.57 -38.40 -8.70
N LYS A 311 -17.87 -38.43 -9.06
CA LYS A 311 -18.81 -39.46 -8.61
C LYS A 311 -18.48 -40.84 -9.20
N ILE A 312 -18.05 -40.91 -10.47
CA ILE A 312 -17.59 -42.12 -11.15
C ILE A 312 -16.30 -42.64 -10.51
N GLN A 313 -15.36 -41.74 -10.18
CA GLN A 313 -14.11 -42.13 -9.53
C GLN A 313 -14.35 -42.68 -8.12
N GLN A 314 -15.25 -42.05 -7.35
CA GLN A 314 -15.67 -42.57 -6.05
C GLN A 314 -16.37 -43.92 -6.15
N GLN A 315 -17.27 -44.09 -7.14
CA GLN A 315 -17.93 -45.37 -7.40
C GLN A 315 -16.93 -46.47 -7.81
N LYS A 316 -15.93 -46.13 -8.64
CA LYS A 316 -14.86 -47.06 -9.00
C LYS A 316 -14.07 -47.52 -7.78
N GLN A 317 -13.70 -46.59 -6.90
CA GLN A 317 -13.00 -46.93 -5.66
C GLN A 317 -13.84 -47.81 -4.73
N THR A 318 -15.16 -47.57 -4.64
CA THR A 318 -16.03 -48.46 -3.87
C THR A 318 -16.13 -49.87 -4.46
N ILE A 319 -16.08 -50.01 -5.79
CA ILE A 319 -16.03 -51.33 -6.44
C ILE A 319 -14.72 -52.04 -6.09
N ASP A 320 -13.57 -51.35 -6.19
CA ASP A 320 -12.27 -51.90 -5.84
C ASP A 320 -12.23 -52.36 -4.36
N ASP A 321 -12.81 -51.60 -3.45
CA ASP A 321 -12.92 -51.96 -2.02
C ASP A 321 -13.81 -53.19 -1.80
N PHE A 322 -14.94 -53.28 -2.53
CA PHE A 322 -15.80 -54.46 -2.48
C PHE A 322 -15.11 -55.71 -3.02
N ASP A 323 -14.33 -55.60 -4.09
CA ASP A 323 -13.56 -56.71 -4.65
C ASP A 323 -12.51 -57.22 -3.65
N ILE A 324 -11.76 -56.32 -3.01
CA ILE A 324 -10.80 -56.68 -1.96
C ILE A 324 -11.52 -57.38 -0.79
N ARG A 325 -12.69 -56.85 -0.38
CA ARG A 325 -13.46 -57.40 0.74
C ARG A 325 -14.03 -58.77 0.43
N ILE A 326 -14.61 -58.98 -0.75
CA ILE A 326 -15.16 -60.27 -1.18
C ILE A 326 -14.06 -61.31 -1.22
N ASN A 327 -12.92 -61.00 -1.85
CA ASN A 327 -11.79 -61.93 -1.93
C ASN A 327 -11.26 -62.30 -0.53
N ARG A 328 -11.18 -61.35 0.39
CA ARG A 328 -10.77 -61.63 1.78
C ARG A 328 -11.76 -62.56 2.49
N ILE A 329 -13.07 -62.35 2.34
CA ILE A 329 -14.10 -63.18 2.97
C ILE A 329 -14.09 -64.59 2.37
N ILE A 330 -14.01 -64.71 1.04
CA ILE A 330 -13.92 -66.00 0.35
C ILE A 330 -12.69 -66.78 0.82
N ASN A 331 -11.52 -66.15 0.83
CA ASN A 331 -10.29 -66.80 1.28
C ASN A 331 -10.35 -67.23 2.75
N LYS A 332 -10.92 -66.38 3.62
CA LYS A 332 -11.13 -66.72 5.04
C LYS A 332 -12.06 -67.92 5.20
N GLN A 333 -13.18 -67.96 4.47
CA GLN A 333 -14.12 -69.08 4.54
C GLN A 333 -13.48 -70.37 4.02
N LEU A 334 -12.79 -70.31 2.87
CA LEU A 334 -12.06 -71.45 2.32
C LEU A 334 -11.00 -71.97 3.28
N GLN A 335 -10.30 -71.08 3.99
CA GLN A 335 -9.29 -71.46 4.98
C GLN A 335 -9.92 -72.13 6.20
N LEU A 336 -11.06 -71.62 6.69
CA LEU A 336 -11.81 -72.26 7.77
C LEU A 336 -12.28 -73.67 7.38
N GLU A 337 -12.84 -73.84 6.19
CA GLU A 337 -13.28 -75.15 5.70
C GLU A 337 -12.10 -76.11 5.49
N LYS A 338 -10.95 -75.64 4.99
CA LYS A 338 -9.71 -76.44 4.89
C LYS A 338 -9.23 -76.90 6.27
N ASN A 339 -9.23 -76.01 7.26
CA ASN A 339 -8.84 -76.37 8.62
C ASN A 339 -9.81 -77.38 9.24
N ASN A 340 -11.12 -77.20 9.06
CA ASN A 340 -12.14 -78.16 9.50
C ASN A 340 -11.93 -79.53 8.87
N LEU A 341 -11.68 -79.58 7.56
CA LEU A 341 -11.40 -80.83 6.86
C LEU A 341 -10.14 -81.51 7.41
N GLN A 342 -9.06 -80.76 7.61
CA GLN A 342 -7.83 -81.29 8.21
C GLN A 342 -8.06 -81.84 9.62
N HIS A 343 -8.83 -81.14 10.46
CA HIS A 343 -9.18 -81.62 11.79
C HIS A 343 -10.04 -82.89 11.74
N LEU A 344 -11.02 -82.97 10.85
CA LEU A 344 -11.84 -84.16 10.67
C LEU A 344 -11.02 -85.36 10.16
N GLN A 345 -10.10 -85.12 9.21
CA GLN A 345 -9.16 -86.14 8.74
C GLN A 345 -8.26 -86.64 9.86
N GLN A 346 -7.68 -85.74 10.66
CA GLN A 346 -6.85 -86.11 11.80
C GLN A 346 -7.63 -86.94 12.83
N ARG A 347 -8.88 -86.56 13.13
CA ARG A 347 -9.77 -87.35 14.02
C ARG A 347 -10.05 -88.74 13.46
N LEU A 348 -10.34 -88.84 12.17
CA LEU A 348 -10.58 -90.11 11.48
C LEU A 348 -9.33 -91.02 11.55
N PHE A 349 -8.14 -90.47 11.27
CA PHE A 349 -6.89 -91.22 11.37
C PHE A 349 -6.55 -91.63 12.81
N ALA A 350 -6.84 -90.77 13.79
CA ALA A 350 -6.61 -91.08 15.20
C ALA A 350 -7.52 -92.20 15.72
N GLN A 351 -8.77 -92.27 15.23
CA GLN A 351 -9.71 -93.33 15.58
C GLN A 351 -9.56 -94.60 14.72
N SER A 352 -8.55 -94.67 13.85
CA SER A 352 -8.32 -95.84 12.99
C SER A 352 -8.03 -97.09 13.84
N PRO A 353 -8.87 -98.14 13.76
CA PRO A 353 -8.71 -99.37 14.54
C PRO A 353 -7.38 -100.08 14.30
N ILE A 354 -6.75 -99.85 13.14
CA ILE A 354 -5.47 -100.43 12.75
C ILE A 354 -4.32 -100.00 13.67
N ARG A 355 -4.29 -98.74 14.12
CA ARG A 355 -3.25 -98.29 15.07
C ARG A 355 -3.44 -98.92 16.44
N HIS A 356 -4.69 -98.96 16.93
CA HIS A 356 -5.01 -99.62 18.20
C HIS A 356 -4.69 -101.11 18.17
N LEU A 357 -4.97 -101.80 17.05
CA LEU A 357 -4.63 -103.20 16.85
C LEU A 357 -3.11 -103.43 16.84
N HIS A 358 -2.34 -102.65 16.09
CA HIS A 358 -0.87 -102.78 16.08
C HIS A 358 -0.26 -102.53 17.47
N GLN A 359 -0.77 -101.53 18.19
CA GLN A 359 -0.31 -101.23 19.55
C GLN A 359 -0.65 -102.38 20.51
N GLN A 360 -1.87 -102.92 20.46
CA GLN A 360 -2.26 -104.06 21.29
C GLN A 360 -1.50 -105.35 20.92
N GLN A 361 -1.25 -105.60 19.64
CA GLN A 361 -0.44 -106.74 19.18
C GLN A 361 0.99 -106.66 19.71
N SER A 362 1.62 -105.48 19.67
CA SER A 362 2.98 -105.31 20.20
C SER A 362 3.01 -105.44 21.72
N THR A 363 1.99 -104.93 22.43
CA THR A 363 1.87 -105.12 23.90
C THR A 363 1.68 -106.59 24.24
N LEU A 364 0.84 -107.32 23.49
CA LEU A 364 0.59 -108.74 23.69
C LEU A 364 1.84 -109.58 23.42
N ALA A 365 2.63 -109.22 22.39
CA ALA A 365 3.91 -109.87 22.11
C ALA A 365 4.92 -109.69 23.27
N THR A 366 5.06 -108.47 23.79
CA THR A 366 5.95 -108.19 24.93
C THR A 366 5.48 -108.88 26.22
N LEU A 367 4.17 -108.91 26.49
CA LEU A 367 3.60 -109.61 27.65
C LEU A 367 3.81 -111.12 27.55
N LYS A 368 3.65 -111.72 26.37
CA LYS A 368 3.93 -113.15 26.13
C LYS A 368 5.40 -113.50 26.41
N GLN A 369 6.34 -112.67 25.94
CA GLN A 369 7.76 -112.86 26.22
C GLN A 369 8.04 -112.77 27.72
N ARG A 370 7.52 -111.74 28.40
CA ARG A 370 7.68 -111.58 29.86
C ARG A 370 7.12 -112.75 30.65
N LEU A 371 5.95 -113.27 30.26
CA LEU A 371 5.35 -114.45 30.87
C LEU A 371 6.28 -115.67 30.72
N ALA A 372 6.76 -115.94 29.50
CA ALA A 372 7.65 -117.07 29.24
C ALA A 372 8.94 -116.99 30.08
N TYR A 373 9.56 -115.81 30.16
CA TYR A 373 10.73 -115.59 31.02
C TYR A 373 10.42 -115.80 32.50
N ALA A 374 9.28 -115.28 32.99
CA ALA A 374 8.88 -115.45 34.39
C ALA A 374 8.63 -116.93 34.74
N MET A 375 7.97 -117.68 33.84
CA MET A 375 7.73 -119.11 34.00
C MET A 375 9.04 -119.90 34.05
N SER A 376 9.96 -119.65 33.11
CA SER A 376 11.27 -120.31 33.10
C SER A 376 12.06 -120.03 34.37
N ARG A 377 12.04 -118.78 34.85
CA ARG A 377 12.73 -118.38 36.09
C ARG A 377 12.14 -119.09 37.31
N LYS A 378 10.81 -119.20 37.40
CA LYS A 378 10.15 -119.89 38.52
C LYS A 378 10.44 -121.39 38.52
N GLN A 379 10.45 -122.01 37.34
CA GLN A 379 10.81 -123.43 37.19
C GLN A 379 12.26 -123.68 37.60
N GLN A 380 13.18 -122.79 37.23
CA GLN A 380 14.59 -122.91 37.62
C GLN A 380 14.80 -122.76 39.13
N GLN A 381 14.16 -121.77 39.77
CA GLN A 381 14.20 -121.61 41.22
C GLN A 381 13.70 -122.85 41.96
N ALA A 382 12.58 -123.44 41.53
CA ALA A 382 12.05 -124.66 42.14
C ALA A 382 13.02 -125.85 41.99
N LYS A 383 13.75 -125.93 40.87
CA LYS A 383 14.75 -126.98 40.63
C LYS A 383 15.97 -126.81 41.53
N GLU A 384 16.43 -125.58 41.73
CA GLU A 384 17.54 -125.23 42.64
C GLU A 384 17.16 -125.52 44.11
N GLU A 385 15.95 -125.16 44.52
CA GLU A 385 15.42 -125.49 45.86
C GLU A 385 15.38 -127.00 46.11
N LEU A 386 14.89 -127.79 45.14
CA LEU A 386 14.87 -129.25 45.22
C LEU A 386 16.27 -129.86 45.36
N GLN A 387 17.24 -129.37 44.57
CA GLN A 387 18.62 -129.83 44.65
C GLN A 387 19.25 -129.54 46.02
N ASN A 388 19.01 -128.36 46.58
CA ASN A 388 19.49 -127.98 47.89
C ASN A 388 18.89 -128.82 49.02
N LEU A 389 17.59 -129.14 48.95
CA LEU A 389 16.93 -130.04 49.90
C LEU A 389 17.50 -131.47 49.83
N SER A 390 17.75 -131.98 48.62
CA SER A 390 18.32 -133.31 48.43
C SER A 390 19.76 -133.42 48.96
N SER A 391 20.57 -132.37 48.83
CA SER A 391 21.94 -132.38 49.35
C SER A 391 21.97 -132.35 50.87
N HIS A 392 21.08 -131.58 51.52
CA HIS A 392 20.95 -131.55 52.98
C HIS A 392 20.55 -132.91 53.57
N LEU A 393 19.66 -133.64 52.90
CA LEU A 393 19.21 -134.97 53.32
C LEU A 393 20.37 -135.99 53.32
N ASN A 394 21.27 -135.91 52.36
CA ASN A 394 22.41 -136.82 52.25
C ASN A 394 23.48 -136.62 53.34
N THR A 395 23.63 -135.41 53.87
CA THR A 395 24.67 -135.08 54.87
C THR A 395 24.38 -135.65 56.27
N ILE A 396 23.13 -136.05 56.55
CA ILE A 396 22.66 -136.42 57.89
C ILE A 396 22.52 -137.96 58.05
N SER A 397 22.88 -138.75 57.03
CA SER A 397 22.72 -140.22 57.07
C SER A 397 23.89 -140.97 57.74
N PRO A 398 23.65 -141.84 58.75
CA PRO A 398 24.68 -142.56 59.53
C PRO A 398 25.62 -143.47 58.71
N LEU A 399 25.20 -143.88 57.50
CA LEU A 399 25.95 -144.72 56.56
C LEU A 399 27.24 -144.05 56.04
N ALA A 400 27.27 -142.72 55.99
CA ALA A 400 28.44 -141.95 55.55
C ALA A 400 29.60 -141.98 56.56
N THR A 401 29.32 -142.25 57.84
CA THR A 401 30.34 -142.31 58.90
C THR A 401 31.18 -143.59 58.84
N LEU A 402 30.58 -144.72 58.46
CA LEU A 402 31.25 -146.02 58.33
C LEU A 402 32.13 -146.11 57.06
N GLN A 403 31.77 -145.41 55.98
CA GLN A 403 32.60 -145.34 54.76
C GLN A 403 33.93 -144.58 54.92
N ARG A 404 34.13 -143.85 56.03
CA ARG A 404 35.37 -143.08 56.29
C ARG A 404 36.49 -143.88 56.97
N GLY A 405 36.38 -145.21 57.03
CA GLY A 405 37.47 -146.10 57.46
C GLY A 405 37.61 -146.28 58.98
N TYR A 406 36.59 -145.91 59.77
CA TYR A 406 36.54 -146.20 61.20
C TYR A 406 35.93 -147.59 61.43
N SER A 407 36.64 -148.46 62.14
CA SER A 407 36.15 -149.78 62.56
C SER A 407 35.55 -149.75 63.95
N ILE A 408 34.48 -150.52 64.18
CA ILE A 408 33.88 -150.69 65.51
C ILE A 408 34.26 -152.06 66.06
N THR A 409 35.06 -152.09 67.12
CA THR A 409 35.48 -153.31 67.84
C THR A 409 34.41 -153.75 68.84
N ARG A 410 34.05 -155.04 68.83
CA ARG A 410 33.04 -155.66 69.71
C ARG A 410 33.58 -156.92 70.39
N ASN A 411 33.06 -157.19 71.59
CA ASN A 411 33.14 -158.47 72.28
C ASN A 411 31.72 -159.04 72.31
N ASP A 412 31.44 -160.05 71.47
CA ASP A 412 30.09 -160.50 71.10
C ASP A 412 29.18 -159.35 70.61
N ALA A 413 28.20 -158.96 71.43
CA ALA A 413 27.22 -157.92 71.14
C ALA A 413 27.58 -156.54 71.70
N VAL A 414 28.66 -156.42 72.49
CA VAL A 414 29.01 -155.18 73.20
C VAL A 414 30.23 -154.52 72.56
N VAL A 415 30.13 -153.22 72.27
CA VAL A 415 31.23 -152.43 71.70
C VAL A 415 32.30 -152.16 72.77
N VAL A 416 33.56 -152.43 72.43
CA VAL A 416 34.70 -152.20 73.31
C VAL A 416 35.17 -150.76 73.13
N HIS A 417 35.00 -149.96 74.16
CA HIS A 417 35.38 -148.54 74.15
C HIS A 417 36.74 -148.27 74.83
N SER A 418 37.30 -149.24 75.56
CA SER A 418 38.51 -149.03 76.35
C SER A 418 39.37 -150.28 76.51
N ILE A 419 40.69 -150.10 76.50
CA ILE A 419 41.72 -151.15 76.69
C ILE A 419 41.60 -151.91 78.03
N LYS A 420 40.94 -151.33 79.06
CA LYS A 420 40.72 -152.04 80.34
C LYS A 420 39.74 -153.21 80.24
N GLN A 421 38.94 -153.28 79.18
CA GLN A 421 37.91 -154.31 78.98
C GLN A 421 38.42 -155.54 78.21
N VAL A 422 39.75 -155.63 78.01
CA VAL A 422 40.38 -156.63 77.16
C VAL A 422 41.36 -157.47 77.98
N SER A 423 41.26 -158.79 77.83
CA SER A 423 42.12 -159.78 78.51
C SER A 423 43.08 -160.43 77.51
N GLU A 424 44.27 -160.85 77.97
CA GLU A 424 45.24 -161.58 77.13
C GLU A 424 44.68 -162.98 76.80
N GLY A 425 44.68 -163.37 75.53
CA GLY A 425 44.06 -164.61 75.02
C GLY A 425 42.56 -164.49 74.65
N GLN A 426 41.96 -163.30 74.72
CA GLN A 426 40.54 -163.10 74.43
C GLN A 426 40.28 -162.88 72.92
N LYS A 427 39.23 -163.51 72.38
CA LYS A 427 38.73 -163.29 71.01
C LYS A 427 37.79 -162.07 70.94
N LEU A 428 37.94 -161.23 69.92
CA LEU A 428 37.16 -160.02 69.64
C LEU A 428 36.71 -159.98 68.17
N ASN A 429 35.59 -159.31 67.87
CA ASN A 429 35.05 -159.13 66.52
C ASN A 429 35.17 -157.66 66.08
N VAL A 430 35.73 -157.41 64.90
CA VAL A 430 35.92 -156.05 64.35
C VAL A 430 34.99 -155.83 63.17
N LEU A 431 34.15 -154.80 63.21
CA LEU A 431 33.22 -154.44 62.14
C LEU A 431 33.74 -153.29 61.28
N LEU A 432 33.79 -153.49 59.96
CA LEU A 432 34.18 -152.54 58.92
C LEU A 432 32.97 -152.23 58.01
N ALA A 433 33.15 -151.30 57.08
CA ALA A 433 32.09 -150.89 56.14
C ALA A 433 31.58 -152.03 55.24
N ASP A 434 32.38 -153.07 55.03
CA ASP A 434 32.18 -154.14 54.07
C ASP A 434 32.17 -155.55 54.70
N GLY A 435 32.41 -155.69 56.01
CA GLY A 435 32.38 -156.99 56.67
C GLY A 435 32.86 -156.99 58.12
N ASN A 436 33.02 -158.18 58.70
CA ASN A 436 33.59 -158.38 60.03
C ASN A 436 34.61 -159.54 60.08
N PHE A 437 35.55 -159.48 61.02
CA PHE A 437 36.52 -160.54 61.26
C PHE A 437 36.83 -160.70 62.76
N ASP A 438 37.20 -161.92 63.16
CA ASP A 438 37.59 -162.22 64.53
C ASP A 438 39.11 -162.11 64.72
N CYS A 439 39.54 -161.59 65.87
CA CYS A 439 40.95 -161.43 66.24
C CYS A 439 41.18 -161.83 67.71
N GLU A 440 42.41 -162.24 68.04
CA GLU A 440 42.79 -162.66 69.39
C GLU A 440 43.88 -161.76 69.97
N VAL A 441 43.79 -161.46 71.27
CA VAL A 441 44.65 -160.49 71.94
C VAL A 441 45.92 -161.16 72.44
N THR A 442 47.05 -160.92 71.78
CA THR A 442 48.35 -161.53 72.11
C THR A 442 49.22 -160.71 73.06
N LYS A 443 49.03 -159.39 73.14
CA LYS A 443 49.71 -158.49 74.09
C LYS A 443 48.99 -157.15 74.13
N TYR A 444 48.88 -156.52 75.30
CA TYR A 444 48.42 -155.12 75.38
C TYR A 444 49.27 -154.28 76.34
N SER A 445 49.60 -153.06 75.89
CA SER A 445 50.41 -152.08 76.62
C SER A 445 49.52 -150.98 77.17
N LYS A 446 49.61 -150.74 78.49
CA LYS A 446 49.03 -149.55 79.13
C LYS A 446 49.98 -148.37 78.99
N LYS A 447 50.16 -147.86 77.78
CA LYS A 447 50.52 -146.45 77.59
C LYS A 447 49.30 -145.77 77.01
N GLY A 448 48.60 -145.02 77.87
CA GLY A 448 47.48 -144.19 77.45
C GLY A 448 48.01 -142.97 76.73
N LEU A 449 47.57 -142.83 75.49
CA LEU A 449 47.72 -141.71 74.56
C LEU A 449 47.40 -140.35 75.17
#